data_AF-A0A3G8GVF6-F1
#
_entry.id   AF-A0A3G8GVF6-F1
#
_cell.length_a   1.000
_cell.length_b   1.000
_cell.length_c   1.000
_cell.angle_alpha   90.00
_cell.angle_beta   90.00
_cell.angle_gamma   90.00
#
_symmetry.space_group_name_H-M   'P 1'
#
loop_
_entity.id
_entity.type
_entity.pdbx_description
1 polymer ?
#
loop_
_entity_poly.entity_id
_entity_poly.type
_entity_poly.pdbx_seq_one_letter_code
_entity_poly.pdbx_strand_id
1 'polypeptide(L)'
;MAKATPLPVKVAIYHRIISGDISRVVAKDFRISQPTALKYANDVIEKLRGLSEIESTPSLRTFLARSLKTQSFQYADAPDVKALLEPILQPYLADAENIDYAEREGADHALSTRVSPTTFERFQVIVGQMAVERPDITPSAHLREIIEAYCEQGIVPAPTVSISDPKQARDTIVNAVTDLLRDLGYTGL
;
A
#
# COMPACT_ATOMS: atom_id res chain seq x y z
N MET A 1 -12.24 -4.77 -10.52
CA MET A 1 -11.04 -4.17 -11.16
C MET A 1 -10.73 -2.84 -10.50
N ALA A 2 -9.54 -2.66 -9.92
CA ALA A 2 -9.14 -1.37 -9.37
C ALA A 2 -9.01 -0.35 -10.51
N LYS A 3 -9.95 0.60 -10.59
CA LYS A 3 -9.92 1.67 -11.60
C LYS A 3 -8.63 2.47 -11.41
N ALA A 4 -7.78 2.50 -12.43
CA ALA A 4 -6.53 3.27 -12.44
C ALA A 4 -6.81 4.74 -12.07
N THR A 5 -5.94 5.34 -11.25
CA THR A 5 -6.07 6.75 -10.87
C THR A 5 -5.97 7.65 -12.11
N PRO A 6 -6.93 8.56 -12.33
CA PRO A 6 -6.93 9.46 -13.47
C PRO A 6 -5.65 10.31 -13.53
N LEU A 7 -5.19 10.62 -14.75
CA LEU A 7 -4.01 11.47 -14.94
C LEU A 7 -4.16 12.85 -14.27
N PRO A 8 -5.31 13.56 -14.36
CA PRO A 8 -5.51 14.83 -13.66
C PRO A 8 -5.19 14.76 -12.16
N VAL A 9 -5.66 13.72 -11.47
CA VAL A 9 -5.38 13.50 -10.04
C VAL A 9 -3.89 13.29 -9.78
N LYS A 10 -3.21 12.52 -10.64
CA LYS A 10 -1.76 12.34 -10.51
C LYS A 10 -1.01 13.65 -10.72
N VAL A 11 -1.43 14.48 -11.69
CA VAL A 11 -0.83 15.81 -11.93
C VAL A 11 -1.05 16.72 -10.72
N ALA A 12 -2.23 16.73 -10.11
CA ALA A 12 -2.49 17.50 -8.90
C ALA A 12 -1.58 17.07 -7.73
N ILE A 13 -1.38 15.76 -7.53
CA ILE A 13 -0.42 15.22 -6.55
C ILE A 13 1.01 15.68 -6.85
N TYR A 14 1.45 15.54 -8.10
CA TYR A 14 2.78 15.98 -8.54
C TYR A 14 2.98 17.47 -8.27
N HIS A 15 2.05 18.30 -8.71
CA HIS A 15 2.11 19.75 -8.59
C HIS A 15 2.26 20.20 -7.13
N ARG A 16 1.45 19.65 -6.21
CA ARG A 16 1.58 19.96 -4.78
C ARG A 16 2.95 19.60 -4.22
N ILE A 17 3.47 18.43 -4.58
CA ILE A 17 4.79 17.97 -4.11
C ILE A 17 5.90 18.89 -4.63
N ILE A 18 5.90 19.25 -5.92
CA ILE A 18 6.94 20.14 -6.45
C ILE A 18 6.81 21.56 -5.91
N SER A 19 5.59 22.00 -5.57
CA SER A 19 5.33 23.29 -4.93
C SER A 19 5.73 23.35 -3.45
N GLY A 20 6.23 22.25 -2.88
CA GLY A 20 6.83 22.21 -1.55
C GLY A 20 6.01 21.50 -0.48
N ASP A 21 4.82 20.99 -0.81
CA ASP A 21 4.01 20.26 0.17
C ASP A 21 4.71 18.96 0.61
N ILE A 22 4.58 18.64 1.89
CA ILE A 22 5.11 17.41 2.45
C ILE A 22 4.35 16.22 1.86
N SER A 23 5.05 15.33 1.16
CA SER A 23 4.45 14.16 0.48
C SER A 23 3.52 13.29 1.33
N ARG A 24 3.74 13.20 2.66
CA ARG A 24 2.82 12.51 3.59
C ARG A 24 1.49 13.23 3.76
N VAL A 25 1.49 14.56 3.79
CA VAL A 25 0.29 15.38 3.89
C VAL A 25 -0.50 15.28 2.59
N VAL A 26 0.18 15.45 1.44
CA VAL A 26 -0.44 15.25 0.12
C VAL A 26 -1.08 13.86 0.02
N ALA A 27 -0.36 12.79 0.40
CA ALA A 27 -0.91 11.44 0.36
C ALA A 27 -2.19 11.28 1.21
N LYS A 28 -2.23 11.91 2.39
CA LYS A 28 -3.41 11.91 3.27
C LYS A 28 -4.61 12.62 2.61
N ASP A 29 -4.38 13.78 2.00
CA ASP A 29 -5.45 14.56 1.35
C ASP A 29 -6.08 13.79 0.19
N PHE A 30 -5.28 13.00 -0.52
CA PHE A 30 -5.74 12.10 -1.59
C PHE A 30 -6.11 10.69 -1.09
N ARG A 31 -6.18 10.44 0.22
CA ARG A 31 -6.54 9.12 0.80
C ARG A 31 -5.73 7.93 0.23
N ILE A 32 -4.44 8.14 -0.01
CA ILE A 32 -3.51 7.12 -0.52
C ILE A 32 -2.28 6.98 0.39
N SER A 33 -1.50 5.92 0.20
CA SER A 33 -0.23 5.77 0.90
C SER A 33 0.83 6.76 0.39
N GLN A 34 1.78 7.17 1.24
CA GLN A 34 2.91 8.01 0.82
C GLN A 34 3.68 7.39 -0.37
N PRO A 35 4.04 6.09 -0.38
CA PRO A 35 4.67 5.46 -1.54
C PRO A 35 3.85 5.59 -2.83
N THR A 36 2.52 5.48 -2.74
CA THR A 36 1.61 5.64 -3.88
C THR A 36 1.63 7.06 -4.42
N ALA A 37 1.60 8.08 -3.55
CA ALA A 37 1.68 9.48 -3.96
C ALA A 37 3.01 9.77 -4.70
N LEU A 38 4.13 9.27 -4.16
CA LEU A 38 5.45 9.40 -4.80
C LEU A 38 5.50 8.66 -6.15
N LYS A 39 4.92 7.46 -6.25
CA LYS A 39 4.81 6.74 -7.52
C LYS A 39 4.04 7.57 -8.55
N TYR A 40 2.87 8.09 -8.20
CA TYR A 40 2.06 8.89 -9.11
C TYR A 40 2.76 10.16 -9.56
N ALA A 41 3.50 10.83 -8.67
CA ALA A 41 4.30 11.99 -9.05
C ALA A 41 5.41 11.62 -10.05
N ASN A 42 6.09 10.49 -9.88
CA ASN A 42 7.08 10.01 -10.85
C ASN A 42 6.44 9.57 -12.18
N ASP A 43 5.26 8.93 -12.15
CA ASP A 43 4.52 8.62 -13.38
C ASP A 43 4.22 9.88 -14.21
N VAL A 44 3.95 11.01 -13.55
CA VAL A 44 3.73 12.31 -14.22
C VAL A 44 5.00 12.82 -14.85
N ILE A 45 6.15 12.75 -14.15
CA ILE A 45 7.44 13.16 -14.71
C ILE A 45 7.72 12.40 -16.02
N GLU A 46 7.56 11.08 -16.03
CA GLU A 46 7.80 10.28 -17.23
C GLU A 46 6.85 10.64 -18.38
N LYS A 47 5.57 10.91 -18.07
CA LYS A 47 4.62 11.39 -19.07
C LYS A 47 4.98 12.75 -19.64
N LEU A 48 5.34 13.71 -18.78
CA LEU A 48 5.72 15.06 -19.20
C LEU A 48 6.97 15.03 -20.07
N ARG A 49 7.97 14.20 -19.74
CA ARG A 49 9.18 14.04 -20.56
C ARG A 49 8.89 13.60 -22.00
N GLY A 50 7.77 12.91 -22.25
CA GLY A 50 7.35 12.49 -23.58
C GLY A 50 6.55 13.52 -24.38
N LEU A 51 6.30 14.71 -23.83
CA LEU A 51 5.60 15.78 -24.55
C LEU A 51 6.60 16.56 -25.43
N SER A 52 6.24 16.78 -26.70
CA SER A 52 7.08 17.52 -27.66
C SER A 52 7.43 18.93 -27.18
N GLU A 53 6.50 19.59 -26.48
CA GLU A 53 6.69 20.92 -25.88
C GLU A 53 7.80 20.91 -24.82
N ILE A 54 7.86 19.84 -24.01
CA ILE A 54 8.92 19.65 -23.02
C ILE A 54 10.25 19.32 -23.71
N GLU A 55 10.25 18.43 -24.70
CA GLU A 55 11.46 18.06 -25.44
C GLU A 55 12.11 19.24 -26.18
N SER A 56 11.28 20.16 -26.69
CA SER A 56 11.73 21.37 -27.37
C SER A 56 12.23 22.47 -26.43
N THR A 57 12.01 22.34 -25.11
CA THR A 57 12.31 23.38 -24.11
C THR A 57 13.44 22.94 -23.16
N PRO A 58 14.69 23.42 -23.36
CA PRO A 58 15.85 22.91 -22.62
C PRO A 58 15.74 23.04 -21.10
N SER A 59 15.20 24.16 -20.60
CA SER A 59 15.02 24.40 -19.15
C SER A 59 14.09 23.38 -18.51
N LEU A 60 12.96 23.07 -19.16
CA LEU A 60 12.01 22.06 -18.70
C LEU A 60 12.60 20.64 -18.74
N ARG A 61 13.34 20.29 -19.80
CA ARG A 61 14.05 18.99 -19.83
C ARG A 61 15.03 18.86 -18.69
N THR A 62 15.86 19.87 -18.46
CA THR A 62 16.86 19.85 -17.39
C THR A 62 16.19 19.77 -16.02
N PHE A 63 15.07 20.45 -15.82
CA PHE A 63 14.29 20.36 -14.59
C PHE A 63 13.69 18.96 -14.39
N LEU A 64 12.99 18.43 -15.40
CA LEU A 64 12.32 17.14 -15.33
C LEU A 64 13.29 15.94 -15.29
N ALA A 65 14.53 16.10 -15.75
CA ALA A 65 15.58 15.07 -15.62
C ALA A 65 16.02 14.85 -14.16
N ARG A 66 15.79 15.82 -13.27
CA ARG A 66 16.17 15.73 -11.84
C ARG A 66 15.21 14.83 -11.09
N SER A 67 15.66 14.32 -9.94
CA SER A 67 14.78 13.56 -9.03
C SER A 67 13.62 14.43 -8.54
N LEU A 68 12.47 13.80 -8.23
CA LEU A 68 11.31 14.50 -7.65
C LEU A 68 11.69 15.32 -6.40
N LYS A 69 12.57 14.78 -5.56
CA LYS A 69 13.09 15.46 -4.36
C LYS A 69 13.85 16.74 -4.74
N THR A 70 14.68 16.69 -5.77
CA THR A 70 15.43 17.86 -6.23
C THR A 70 14.49 18.89 -6.86
N GLN A 71 13.51 18.45 -7.65
CA GLN A 71 12.48 19.31 -8.22
C GLN A 71 11.72 20.07 -7.12
N SER A 72 11.27 19.39 -6.05
CA SER A 72 10.54 20.03 -4.95
C SER A 72 11.34 21.08 -4.19
N PHE A 73 12.66 20.95 -4.12
CA PHE A 73 13.51 21.98 -3.48
C PHE A 73 13.77 23.19 -4.37
N GLN A 74 13.65 23.05 -5.70
CA GLN A 74 14.08 24.08 -6.65
C GLN A 74 12.91 24.78 -7.31
N TYR A 75 11.74 24.14 -7.40
CA TYR A 75 10.60 24.68 -8.12
C TYR A 75 10.19 26.03 -7.55
N ALA A 76 10.18 26.20 -6.22
CA ALA A 76 9.85 27.44 -5.53
C ALA A 76 10.67 28.64 -6.05
N ASP A 77 11.96 28.42 -6.31
CA ASP A 77 12.95 29.43 -6.69
C ASP A 77 13.25 29.46 -8.20
N ALA A 78 12.45 28.78 -9.03
CA ALA A 78 12.66 28.66 -10.48
C ALA A 78 11.52 29.34 -11.27
N PRO A 79 11.43 30.68 -11.30
CA PRO A 79 10.32 31.40 -11.92
C PRO A 79 10.18 31.09 -13.42
N ASP A 80 11.30 30.92 -14.14
CA ASP A 80 11.29 30.58 -15.57
C ASP A 80 10.70 29.19 -15.81
N VAL A 81 11.03 28.23 -14.94
CA VAL A 81 10.46 26.87 -15.02
C VAL A 81 8.97 26.90 -14.72
N LYS A 82 8.54 27.65 -13.70
CA LYS A 82 7.10 27.82 -13.39
C LYS A 82 6.34 28.40 -14.58
N ALA A 83 6.84 29.50 -15.15
CA ALA A 83 6.19 30.18 -16.27
C ALA A 83 5.98 29.27 -17.49
N LEU A 84 6.89 28.30 -17.69
CA LEU A 84 6.83 27.35 -18.80
C LEU A 84 6.04 26.07 -18.45
N LEU A 85 6.12 25.60 -17.21
CA LEU A 85 5.48 24.35 -16.77
C LEU A 85 4.01 24.54 -16.41
N GLU A 86 3.66 25.64 -15.75
CA GLU A 86 2.30 25.88 -15.25
C GLU A 86 1.24 25.80 -16.35
N PRO A 87 1.41 26.41 -17.54
CA PRO A 87 0.44 26.30 -18.63
C PRO A 87 0.23 24.86 -19.13
N ILE A 88 1.23 23.99 -19.01
CA ILE A 88 1.16 22.58 -19.40
C ILE A 88 0.38 21.78 -18.35
N LEU A 89 0.53 22.11 -17.06
CA LEU A 89 -0.17 21.44 -15.97
C LEU A 89 -1.62 21.92 -15.84
N GLN A 90 -1.90 23.19 -16.15
CA GLN A 90 -3.17 23.84 -15.87
C GLN A 90 -4.42 23.11 -16.38
N PRO A 91 -4.46 22.55 -17.61
CA PRO A 91 -5.62 21.80 -18.07
C PRO A 91 -5.91 20.59 -17.18
N TYR A 92 -4.88 19.88 -16.73
CA TYR A 92 -5.02 18.74 -15.83
C TYR A 92 -5.42 19.16 -14.42
N LEU A 93 -4.94 20.30 -13.95
CA LEU A 93 -5.30 20.83 -12.63
C LEU A 93 -6.79 21.23 -12.59
N ALA A 94 -7.26 21.92 -13.65
CA ALA A 94 -8.68 22.26 -13.79
C ALA A 94 -9.57 21.00 -13.87
N ASP A 95 -9.15 19.97 -14.60
CA ASP A 95 -9.87 18.70 -14.64
C ASP A 95 -9.89 18.01 -13.27
N ALA A 96 -8.81 18.11 -12.50
CA ALA A 96 -8.70 17.47 -11.19
C ALA A 96 -9.67 18.07 -10.15
N GLU A 97 -9.96 19.37 -10.22
CA GLU A 97 -10.94 20.05 -9.35
C GLU A 97 -12.36 19.49 -9.52
N ASN A 98 -12.67 18.95 -10.70
CA ASN A 98 -13.98 18.38 -11.02
C ASN A 98 -14.07 16.87 -10.70
N ILE A 99 -12.96 16.25 -10.29
CA ILE A 99 -12.94 14.83 -9.92
C ILE A 99 -13.10 14.73 -8.41
N ASP A 100 -14.25 14.23 -7.98
CA ASP A 100 -14.42 13.84 -6.59
C ASP A 100 -13.61 12.57 -6.28
N TYR A 101 -12.35 12.79 -5.92
CA TYR A 101 -11.44 11.74 -5.50
C TYR A 101 -11.63 11.39 -4.03
N ALA A 102 -12.22 12.31 -3.24
CA ALA A 102 -12.50 12.11 -1.82
C ALA A 102 -13.71 11.19 -1.61
N GLU A 103 -14.70 11.24 -2.50
CA GLU A 103 -15.89 10.38 -2.55
C GLU A 103 -15.68 9.08 -3.34
N ARG A 104 -14.44 8.60 -3.51
CA ARG A 104 -14.23 7.15 -3.62
C ARG A 104 -14.59 6.49 -2.28
N GLU A 105 -15.87 6.49 -1.94
CA GLU A 105 -16.50 5.57 -1.00
C GLU A 105 -16.09 4.16 -1.43
N GLY A 106 -15.27 3.51 -0.60
CA GLY A 106 -14.66 2.22 -0.89
C GLY A 106 -13.12 2.23 -0.97
N ALA A 107 -12.47 3.38 -0.80
CA ALA A 107 -11.02 3.41 -0.63
C ALA A 107 -10.65 2.93 0.79
N ASP A 108 -10.56 1.60 0.97
CA ASP A 108 -9.88 1.02 2.11
C ASP A 108 -8.56 1.78 2.36
N HIS A 109 -8.30 2.17 3.61
CA HIS A 109 -7.03 2.80 3.93
C HIS A 109 -5.89 1.82 3.66
N ALA A 110 -4.98 2.21 2.78
CA ALA A 110 -3.82 1.40 2.47
C ALA A 110 -2.94 1.25 3.73
N LEU A 111 -2.99 0.08 4.34
CA LEU A 111 -2.10 -0.29 5.43
C LEU A 111 -0.79 -0.86 4.85
N SER A 112 0.31 -0.16 5.09
CA SER A 112 1.65 -0.62 4.71
C SER A 112 2.49 -0.80 5.96
N THR A 113 2.99 -2.02 6.17
CA THR A 113 3.92 -2.34 7.25
C THR A 113 5.11 -3.14 6.71
N ARG A 114 6.25 -3.07 7.39
CA ARG A 114 7.44 -3.86 7.04
C ARG A 114 7.35 -5.20 7.75
N VAL A 115 7.50 -6.28 6.99
CA VAL A 115 7.65 -7.66 7.47
C VAL A 115 8.94 -8.24 6.93
N SER A 116 9.58 -9.15 7.68
CA SER A 116 10.77 -9.84 7.17
C SER A 116 10.39 -10.71 5.96
N PRO A 117 11.30 -10.90 4.98
CA PRO A 117 11.03 -11.75 3.82
C PRO A 117 10.56 -13.16 4.20
N THR A 118 11.23 -13.76 5.19
CA THR A 118 10.89 -15.10 5.71
C THR A 118 9.49 -15.16 6.33
N THR A 119 9.03 -14.09 6.98
CA THR A 119 7.69 -14.01 7.54
C THR A 119 6.64 -13.88 6.44
N PHE A 120 6.93 -13.06 5.43
CA PHE A 120 6.03 -12.87 4.30
C PHE A 120 5.86 -14.16 3.47
N GLU A 121 6.95 -14.88 3.19
CA GLU A 121 6.89 -16.18 2.52
C GLU A 121 6.05 -17.20 3.29
N ARG A 122 6.27 -17.31 4.61
CA ARG A 122 5.46 -18.19 5.47
C ARG A 122 3.98 -17.83 5.44
N PHE A 123 3.67 -16.53 5.51
CA PHE A 123 2.29 -16.05 5.41
C PHE A 123 1.64 -16.43 4.09
N GLN A 124 2.35 -16.27 2.97
CA GLN A 124 1.85 -16.70 1.65
C GLN A 124 1.59 -18.21 1.57
N VAL A 125 2.46 -19.04 2.16
CA VAL A 125 2.25 -20.50 2.22
C VAL A 125 0.99 -20.84 3.01
N ILE A 126 0.79 -20.22 4.19
CA ILE A 126 -0.41 -20.47 5.02
C ILE A 126 -1.68 -20.09 4.26
N VAL A 127 -1.71 -18.89 3.66
CA VAL A 127 -2.87 -18.45 2.86
C VAL A 127 -3.10 -19.38 1.66
N GLY A 128 -2.02 -19.85 1.03
CA GLY A 128 -2.11 -20.84 -0.05
C GLY A 128 -2.71 -22.17 0.39
N GLN A 129 -2.44 -22.63 1.62
CA GLN A 129 -3.09 -23.81 2.20
C GLN A 129 -4.57 -23.56 2.47
N MET A 130 -4.94 -22.37 2.95
CA MET A 130 -6.34 -21.98 3.17
C MET A 130 -7.14 -21.90 1.88
N ALA A 131 -6.49 -21.65 0.74
CA ALA A 131 -7.14 -21.58 -0.56
C ALA A 131 -7.82 -22.91 -0.98
N VAL A 132 -7.47 -24.03 -0.35
CA VAL A 132 -8.15 -25.33 -0.57
C VAL A 132 -9.62 -25.27 -0.16
N GLU A 133 -9.92 -24.61 0.96
CA GLU A 133 -11.29 -24.46 1.49
C GLU A 133 -11.90 -23.10 1.14
N ARG A 134 -11.06 -22.10 0.85
CA ARG A 134 -11.45 -20.72 0.53
C ARG A 134 -10.77 -20.27 -0.78
N PRO A 135 -11.26 -20.69 -1.96
CA PRO A 135 -10.55 -20.50 -3.23
C PRO A 135 -10.21 -19.04 -3.58
N ASP A 136 -11.01 -18.10 -3.12
CA ASP A 136 -10.84 -16.67 -3.40
C ASP A 136 -9.97 -15.94 -2.36
N ILE A 137 -9.42 -16.65 -1.37
CA ILE A 137 -8.62 -16.00 -0.32
C ILE A 137 -7.25 -15.56 -0.86
N THR A 138 -6.95 -14.28 -0.66
CA THR A 138 -5.65 -13.68 -1.00
C THR A 138 -4.94 -13.23 0.27
N PRO A 139 -3.59 -13.07 0.24
CA PRO A 139 -2.86 -12.55 1.40
C PRO A 139 -3.40 -11.22 1.92
N SER A 140 -3.83 -10.32 1.02
CA SER A 140 -4.44 -9.05 1.39
C SER A 140 -5.84 -9.21 1.99
N ALA A 141 -6.68 -10.10 1.44
CA ALA A 141 -7.99 -10.38 2.00
C ALA A 141 -7.89 -11.00 3.40
N HIS A 142 -6.97 -11.96 3.59
CA HIS A 142 -6.77 -12.56 4.90
C HIS A 142 -6.20 -11.58 5.93
N LEU A 143 -5.27 -10.71 5.52
CA LEU A 143 -4.76 -9.66 6.41
C LEU A 143 -5.87 -8.69 6.85
N ARG A 144 -6.76 -8.32 5.92
CA ARG A 144 -7.93 -7.49 6.23
C ARG A 144 -8.82 -8.15 7.28
N GLU A 145 -9.16 -9.43 7.10
CA GLU A 145 -9.97 -10.17 8.07
C GLU A 145 -9.33 -10.21 9.46
N ILE A 146 -8.01 -10.42 9.54
CA ILE A 146 -7.29 -10.42 10.81
C ILE A 146 -7.42 -9.06 11.50
N ILE A 147 -7.26 -7.96 10.76
CA ILE A 147 -7.32 -6.61 11.30
C ILE A 147 -8.74 -6.27 11.74
N GLU A 148 -9.74 -6.55 10.92
CA GLU A 148 -11.14 -6.30 11.22
C GLU A 148 -11.58 -7.12 12.44
N ALA A 149 -11.27 -8.43 12.48
CA ALA A 149 -11.55 -9.28 13.63
C ALA A 149 -10.86 -8.83 14.91
N TYR A 150 -9.59 -8.38 14.82
CA TYR A 150 -8.88 -7.81 15.96
C TYR A 150 -9.55 -6.54 16.48
N CYS A 151 -10.02 -5.66 15.61
CA CYS A 151 -10.73 -4.44 16.01
C CYS A 151 -12.09 -4.74 16.63
N GLU A 152 -12.81 -5.75 16.16
CA GLU A 152 -14.13 -6.13 16.69
C GLU A 152 -14.03 -6.90 18.01
N GLN A 153 -13.07 -7.81 18.13
CA GLN A 153 -13.04 -8.82 19.19
C GLN A 153 -11.84 -8.67 20.14
N GLY A 154 -10.84 -7.85 19.79
CA GLY A 154 -9.60 -7.71 20.56
C GLY A 154 -8.67 -8.94 20.47
N ILE A 155 -8.97 -9.89 19.58
CA ILE A 155 -8.26 -11.16 19.44
C ILE A 155 -7.75 -11.29 18.01
N VAL A 156 -6.51 -11.73 17.84
CA VAL A 156 -5.98 -12.13 16.53
C VAL A 156 -6.44 -13.55 16.26
N PRO A 157 -7.33 -13.81 15.28
CA PRO A 157 -7.76 -15.16 14.97
C PRO A 157 -6.54 -15.98 14.51
N ALA A 158 -6.22 -17.04 15.26
CA ALA A 158 -5.20 -17.98 14.83
C ALA A 158 -5.75 -18.79 13.65
N PRO A 159 -4.96 -19.01 12.58
CA PRO A 159 -5.38 -19.94 11.53
C PRO A 159 -5.67 -21.29 12.19
N THR A 160 -6.84 -21.85 11.88
CA THR A 160 -7.18 -23.21 12.28
C THR A 160 -6.12 -24.11 11.67
N VAL A 161 -5.16 -24.54 12.49
CA VAL A 161 -4.15 -25.48 12.03
C VAL A 161 -4.92 -26.75 11.69
N SER A 162 -5.05 -27.05 10.40
CA SER A 162 -5.52 -28.36 9.98
C SER A 162 -4.49 -29.36 10.49
N ILE A 163 -4.83 -30.00 11.61
CA ILE A 163 -4.02 -31.08 12.14
C ILE A 163 -4.16 -32.20 11.10
N SER A 164 -3.07 -32.49 10.39
CA SER A 164 -3.02 -33.49 9.33
C SER A 164 -3.54 -34.85 9.78
N ASP A 165 -3.41 -35.16 11.07
CA ASP A 165 -4.06 -36.28 11.73
C ASP A 165 -4.56 -35.86 13.15
N PRO A 166 -5.86 -35.54 13.30
CA PRO A 166 -6.45 -35.14 14.57
C PRO A 166 -6.31 -36.20 15.67
N LYS A 167 -6.22 -37.50 15.31
CA LYS A 167 -6.02 -38.56 16.29
C LYS A 167 -4.60 -38.51 16.83
N GLN A 168 -3.61 -38.39 15.97
CA GLN A 168 -2.20 -38.32 16.39
C GLN A 168 -1.92 -37.12 17.31
N ALA A 169 -2.50 -35.95 17.02
CA ALA A 169 -2.36 -34.79 17.90
C ALA A 169 -3.09 -34.97 19.24
N ARG A 170 -4.30 -35.53 19.23
CA ARG A 170 -5.02 -35.88 20.46
C ARG A 170 -4.18 -36.83 21.31
N ASP A 171 -3.65 -37.90 20.72
CA ASP A 171 -2.86 -38.91 21.42
C ASP A 171 -1.57 -38.31 21.99
N THR A 172 -0.94 -37.39 21.25
CA THR A 172 0.25 -36.65 21.73
C THR A 172 -0.07 -35.79 22.96
N ILE A 173 -1.19 -35.06 22.93
CA ILE A 173 -1.64 -34.22 24.05
C ILE A 173 -2.01 -35.09 25.25
N VAL A 174 -2.76 -36.17 25.03
CA VAL A 174 -3.17 -37.11 26.08
C VAL A 174 -1.95 -37.72 26.74
N ASN A 175 -0.95 -38.16 25.98
CA ASN A 175 0.28 -38.73 26.52
C ASN A 175 1.07 -37.68 27.33
N ALA A 176 1.24 -36.47 26.81
CA ALA A 176 1.96 -35.40 27.51
C ALA A 176 1.26 -35.00 28.83
N VAL A 177 -0.08 -34.93 28.84
CA VAL A 177 -0.86 -34.66 30.05
C VAL A 177 -0.80 -35.84 31.02
N THR A 178 -0.85 -37.07 30.53
CA THR A 178 -0.77 -38.28 31.36
C THR A 178 0.60 -38.40 32.04
N ASP A 179 1.69 -38.12 31.31
CA ASP A 179 3.04 -38.11 31.86
C ASP A 179 3.21 -37.01 32.91
N LEU A 180 2.69 -35.80 32.65
CA LEU A 180 2.69 -34.72 33.63
C LEU A 180 1.90 -35.10 34.91
N LEU A 181 0.73 -35.72 34.75
CA LEU A 181 -0.09 -36.15 35.89
C LEU A 181 0.59 -37.27 36.69
N ARG A 182 1.30 -38.18 36.01
CA ARG A 182 2.12 -39.21 36.65
C ARG A 182 3.28 -38.60 37.44
N ASP A 183 3.98 -37.62 36.88
CA ASP A 183 5.05 -36.88 37.55
C ASP A 183 4.54 -36.12 38.79
N LEU A 184 3.27 -35.68 38.76
CA LEU A 184 2.59 -35.04 39.89
C LEU A 184 1.98 -36.04 40.90
N GLY A 185 2.19 -37.35 40.70
CA GLY A 185 1.81 -38.40 41.65
C GLY A 185 0.38 -38.93 41.50
N TYR A 186 -0.36 -38.56 40.46
CA TYR A 186 -1.66 -39.16 40.15
C TYR A 186 -1.44 -40.51 39.46
N THR A 187 -1.63 -41.61 40.20
CA THR A 187 -1.51 -42.98 39.69
C THR A 187 -2.89 -43.65 39.68
N GLY A 188 -3.42 -43.95 38.49
CA GLY A 188 -4.74 -44.57 38.31
C GLY A 188 -5.54 -44.08 37.10
N LEU A 189 -4.89 -43.49 36.09
CA LEU A 189 -5.49 -43.06 34.82
C LEU A 189 -5.10 -44.01 33.69
#